data_AF-A0A4V2PAW6-F1
#
_entry.id   AF-A0A4V2PAW6-F1
#
_cell.length_a   1.000
_cell.length_b   1.000
_cell.length_c   1.000
_cell.angle_alpha   90.00
_cell.angle_beta   90.00
_cell.angle_gamma   90.00
#
_symmetry.space_group_name_H-M   'P 1'
#
loop_
_entity.id
_entity.type
_entity.pdbx_description
1 polymer ?
#
loop_
_entity_poly.entity_id
_entity_poly.type
_entity_poly.pdbx_seq_one_letter_code
_entity_poly.pdbx_strand_id
1 'polypeptide(L)'
;MTAAAAVEQAHRREWAFVLAATVRLVRDFDLAEECVQDAYATALTTWAVDGIPARPGAWLTTVARRRGLDLLRRDSTFRRALPQLVVDEPAADTAELALAELDDPAIPDDRLRLISTCCHPALAPQAQVALTLRLVCGVTTAEVARAFLVSESTMAARITRAKKKIAVAAIPYRVPSVRELPQRLDSICAVIHLLFTTGHTAPAGAVLVRADLVDRSLQLARMMHALVPDDPSVTGLLALILLTDARRAARVGDDGTLRTLEYQDRDRWDSAAIAEGIALVKRALPHTDRYTLQAAIAAVHDEAPTWADTDWHEIIGLYRLLLRDSPSPVALLNHAIAVGLAGEPAQALALLDPLGAEPALATYGYLDAARAAFLADLGRTDEAIAAYESALLLTDNAVERAHLRGKLVALTR
;
A
#
# COMPACT_ATOMS: atom_id res chain seq x y z
N MET A 1 7.96 25.14 12.02
CA MET A 1 7.49 23.75 12.10
C MET A 1 7.50 23.34 13.56
N THR A 2 6.39 22.86 14.12
CA THR A 2 6.35 22.39 15.52
C THR A 2 7.05 21.04 15.66
N ALA A 3 7.49 20.68 16.87
CA ALA A 3 8.05 19.35 17.14
C ALA A 3 7.06 18.24 16.73
N ALA A 4 5.78 18.38 17.04
CA ALA A 4 4.74 17.42 16.64
C ALA A 4 4.64 17.25 15.12
N ALA A 5 4.62 18.35 14.35
CA ALA A 5 4.57 18.28 12.89
C ALA A 5 5.85 17.65 12.30
N ALA A 6 7.01 17.94 12.89
CA ALA A 6 8.28 17.34 12.49
C ALA A 6 8.33 15.83 12.78
N VAL A 7 7.82 15.40 13.94
CA VAL A 7 7.72 13.99 14.33
C VAL A 7 6.75 13.25 13.40
N GLU A 8 5.60 13.84 13.07
CA GLU A 8 4.64 13.26 12.13
C GLU A 8 5.24 13.12 10.72
N GLN A 9 5.96 14.14 10.25
CA GLN A 9 6.67 14.10 8.98
C GLN A 9 7.80 13.04 8.99
N ALA A 10 8.56 12.95 10.07
CA ALA A 10 9.59 11.95 10.25
C ALA A 10 8.97 10.54 10.31
N HIS A 11 7.86 10.33 11.01
CA HIS A 11 7.18 9.04 11.07
C HIS A 11 6.74 8.60 9.68
N ARG A 12 6.08 9.49 8.93
CA ARG A 12 5.71 9.21 7.54
C ARG A 12 6.92 8.85 6.69
N ARG A 13 8.06 9.52 6.85
CA ARG A 13 9.21 9.38 5.93
C ARG A 13 10.21 8.29 6.32
N GLU A 14 10.44 8.15 7.61
CA GLU A 14 11.61 7.48 8.18
C GLU A 14 11.27 6.20 8.96
N TRP A 15 9.99 5.94 9.29
CA TRP A 15 9.56 4.79 10.10
C TRP A 15 10.21 3.47 9.65
N ALA A 16 10.09 3.15 8.36
CA ALA A 16 10.59 1.89 7.81
C ALA A 16 12.11 1.76 7.95
N PHE A 17 12.84 2.87 7.79
CA PHE A 17 14.30 2.90 7.88
C PHE A 17 14.76 2.74 9.32
N VAL A 18 14.15 3.49 10.23
CA VAL A 18 14.42 3.41 11.68
C VAL A 18 14.09 2.00 12.19
N LEU A 19 12.96 1.42 11.77
CA LEU A 19 12.56 0.07 12.13
C LEU A 19 13.51 -0.99 11.55
N ALA A 20 13.83 -0.93 10.25
CA ALA A 20 14.75 -1.88 9.61
C ALA A 20 16.13 -1.88 10.28
N ALA A 21 16.67 -0.68 10.52
CA ALA A 21 17.93 -0.48 11.23
C ALA A 21 17.91 -1.02 12.67
N THR A 22 16.75 -1.00 13.33
CA THR A 22 16.57 -1.52 14.70
C THR A 22 16.37 -3.03 14.70
N VAL A 23 15.59 -3.59 13.77
CA VAL A 23 15.41 -5.05 13.60
C VAL A 23 16.74 -5.71 13.28
N ARG A 24 17.62 -5.09 12.47
CA ARG A 24 18.97 -5.61 12.21
C ARG A 24 19.76 -5.84 13.50
N LEU A 25 19.61 -4.94 14.46
CA LEU A 25 20.29 -4.98 15.75
C LEU A 25 19.65 -6.01 16.69
N VAL A 26 18.35 -5.91 16.94
CA VAL A 26 17.67 -6.71 17.99
C VAL A 26 17.15 -8.06 17.50
N ARG A 27 17.04 -8.25 16.18
CA ARG A 27 16.55 -9.47 15.49
C ARG A 27 15.17 -9.94 15.93
N ASP A 28 14.38 -9.05 16.52
CA ASP A 28 13.01 -9.26 16.95
C ASP A 28 12.15 -8.05 16.52
N PHE A 29 11.04 -8.33 15.85
CA PHE A 29 10.17 -7.30 15.28
C PHE A 29 9.36 -6.55 16.33
N ASP A 30 8.91 -7.23 17.39
CA ASP A 30 8.11 -6.61 18.44
C ASP A 30 9.02 -5.72 19.30
N LEU A 31 10.18 -6.24 19.69
CA LEU A 31 11.16 -5.46 20.45
C LEU A 31 11.67 -4.25 19.65
N ALA A 32 11.90 -4.41 18.34
CA ALA A 32 12.29 -3.30 17.48
C ALA A 32 11.18 -2.25 17.38
N GLU A 33 9.92 -2.66 17.19
CA GLU A 33 8.80 -1.72 17.11
C GLU A 33 8.64 -0.92 18.40
N GLU A 34 8.75 -1.56 19.57
CA GLU A 34 8.73 -0.88 20.86
C GLU A 34 9.87 0.16 20.99
N CYS A 35 11.10 -0.22 20.63
CA CYS A 35 12.25 0.69 20.66
C CYS A 35 12.06 1.90 19.75
N VAL A 36 11.49 1.68 18.56
CA VAL A 36 11.21 2.74 17.59
C VAL A 36 10.11 3.64 18.13
N GLN A 37 9.02 3.08 18.67
CA GLN A 37 7.94 3.87 19.28
C GLN A 37 8.45 4.72 20.45
N ASP A 38 9.28 4.16 21.33
CA ASP A 38 9.95 4.90 22.41
C ASP A 38 10.80 6.06 21.86
N ALA A 39 11.50 5.86 20.73
CA ALA A 39 12.30 6.90 20.09
C ALA A 39 11.43 8.05 19.54
N TYR A 40 10.29 7.74 18.90
CA TYR A 40 9.34 8.74 18.44
C TYR A 40 8.66 9.48 19.60
N ALA A 41 8.32 8.78 20.69
CA ALA A 41 7.78 9.41 21.90
C ALA A 41 8.80 10.38 22.53
N THR A 42 10.08 9.97 22.58
CA THR A 42 11.19 10.80 23.08
C THR A 42 11.43 12.02 22.18
N ALA A 43 11.24 11.88 20.86
CA ALA A 43 11.36 13.00 19.93
C ALA A 43 10.33 14.11 20.22
N LEU A 44 9.09 13.76 20.59
CA LEU A 44 8.03 14.73 20.89
C LEU A 44 8.39 15.65 22.06
N THR A 45 9.06 15.12 23.08
CA THR A 45 9.49 15.89 24.24
C THR A 45 10.82 16.60 23.99
N THR A 46 11.80 15.90 23.42
CA THR A 46 13.17 16.42 23.25
C THR A 46 13.23 17.51 22.18
N TRP A 47 12.60 17.32 21.02
CA TRP A 47 12.66 18.32 19.94
C TRP A 47 11.88 19.59 20.27
N ALA A 48 10.94 19.53 21.21
CA ALA A 48 10.22 20.70 21.70
C ALA A 48 11.12 21.61 22.56
N VAL A 49 12.11 21.05 23.25
CA VAL A 49 13.03 21.78 24.13
C VAL A 49 14.34 22.13 23.40
N ASP A 50 14.96 21.12 22.77
CA ASP A 50 16.31 21.23 22.19
C ASP A 50 16.31 21.62 20.71
N GLY A 51 15.13 21.71 20.10
CA GLY A 51 14.95 21.95 18.68
C GLY A 51 15.00 20.69 17.82
N ILE A 52 14.50 20.81 16.58
CA ILE A 52 14.41 19.69 15.64
C ILE A 52 15.81 19.44 15.03
N PRO A 53 16.35 18.20 15.10
CA PRO A 53 17.64 17.87 14.50
C PRO A 53 17.63 18.08 12.98
N ALA A 54 18.79 18.45 12.41
CA ALA A 54 18.95 18.60 10.96
C ALA A 54 18.72 17.28 10.18
N ARG A 55 18.97 16.13 10.83
CA ARG A 55 18.71 14.80 10.30
C ARG A 55 17.83 13.99 11.26
N PRO A 56 16.49 14.18 11.23
CA PRO A 56 15.56 13.52 12.15
C PRO A 56 15.63 11.99 12.10
N GLY A 57 15.72 11.40 10.91
CA GLY A 57 15.78 9.94 10.75
C GLY A 57 17.03 9.31 11.39
N ALA A 58 18.18 9.98 11.26
CA ALA A 58 19.42 9.55 11.90
C ALA A 58 19.31 9.60 13.43
N TRP A 59 18.76 10.69 13.97
CA TRP A 59 18.54 10.84 15.40
C TRP A 59 17.61 9.76 15.95
N LEU A 60 16.47 9.52 15.28
CA LEU A 60 15.50 8.49 15.65
C LEU A 60 16.14 7.09 15.62
N THR A 61 16.93 6.79 14.59
CA THR A 61 17.67 5.53 14.47
C THR A 61 18.64 5.34 15.63
N THR A 62 19.39 6.39 15.98
CA THR A 62 20.33 6.33 17.12
C THR A 62 19.60 6.08 18.43
N VAL A 63 18.49 6.78 18.71
CA VAL A 63 17.73 6.60 19.95
C VAL A 63 17.12 5.20 20.02
N ALA A 64 16.49 4.73 18.94
CA ALA A 64 15.91 3.39 18.87
C ALA A 64 16.98 2.29 19.06
N ARG A 65 18.14 2.41 18.39
CA ARG A 65 19.26 1.47 18.54
C ARG A 65 19.83 1.46 19.96
N ARG A 66 20.01 2.62 20.60
CA ARG A 66 20.48 2.71 21.99
C ARG A 66 19.51 2.00 22.94
N ARG A 67 18.21 2.25 22.78
CA ARG A 67 17.17 1.57 23.55
C ARG A 67 17.20 0.05 23.35
N GLY A 68 17.33 -0.40 22.11
CA GLY A 68 17.47 -1.83 21.78
C GLY A 68 18.71 -2.46 22.41
N LEU A 69 19.86 -1.80 22.35
CA LEU A 69 21.09 -2.24 23.02
C LEU A 69 20.90 -2.34 24.54
N ASP A 70 20.23 -1.38 25.17
CA ASP A 70 19.98 -1.40 26.61
C ASP A 70 19.06 -2.56 27.02
N LEU A 71 18.05 -2.88 26.20
CA LEU A 71 17.18 -4.04 26.43
C LEU A 71 17.94 -5.36 26.26
N LEU A 72 18.78 -5.48 25.23
CA LEU A 72 19.64 -6.66 25.03
C LEU A 72 20.65 -6.83 26.18
N ARG A 73 21.23 -5.73 26.68
CA ARG A 73 22.14 -5.74 27.84
C ARG A 73 21.42 -6.13 29.12
N ARG A 74 20.18 -5.68 29.30
CA ARG A 74 19.33 -6.08 30.45
C ARG A 74 18.96 -7.56 30.37
N ASP A 75 18.57 -8.05 29.20
CA ASP A 75 18.24 -9.47 29.00
C ASP A 75 19.48 -10.35 29.15
N SER A 76 20.66 -9.94 28.65
CA SER A 76 21.91 -10.68 28.89
C SER A 76 22.31 -10.64 30.37
N THR A 77 22.11 -9.51 31.06
CA THR A 77 22.34 -9.41 32.51
C THR A 77 21.37 -10.29 33.28
N PHE A 78 20.09 -10.33 32.89
CA PHE A 78 19.06 -11.18 33.49
C PHE A 78 19.34 -12.67 33.25
N ARG A 79 19.70 -13.04 32.01
CA ARG A 79 20.14 -14.38 31.63
C ARG A 79 21.49 -14.77 32.23
N ARG A 80 22.33 -13.82 32.64
CA ARG A 80 23.57 -14.05 33.40
C ARG A 80 23.32 -14.10 34.92
N ALA A 81 22.26 -13.46 35.39
CA ALA A 81 21.79 -13.57 36.77
C ALA A 81 20.99 -14.87 37.01
N LEU A 82 20.32 -15.43 36.00
CA LEU A 82 19.65 -16.75 36.07
C LEU A 82 20.62 -17.88 36.49
N PRO A 83 21.85 -17.96 35.94
CA PRO A 83 22.93 -18.85 36.36
C PRO A 83 23.51 -18.62 37.75
N GLN A 84 23.11 -17.58 38.50
CA GLN A 84 23.39 -17.56 39.95
C GLN A 84 22.57 -18.62 40.72
N LEU A 85 21.80 -19.46 40.01
CA LEU A 85 21.25 -20.73 40.48
C LEU A 85 21.94 -22.00 39.91
N VAL A 86 22.78 -21.95 38.85
CA VAL A 86 23.75 -23.00 38.40
C VAL A 86 24.81 -22.41 37.46
N VAL A 87 26.09 -22.73 37.71
CA VAL A 87 27.40 -22.13 37.31
C VAL A 87 27.82 -22.10 35.80
N ASP A 88 28.48 -20.98 35.41
CA ASP A 88 29.42 -20.58 34.29
C ASP A 88 29.17 -20.98 32.81
N GLU A 89 29.37 -20.15 31.76
CA GLU A 89 30.56 -19.36 31.30
C GLU A 89 30.22 -18.05 30.50
N PRO A 90 31.18 -17.16 30.14
CA PRO A 90 30.93 -15.77 29.69
C PRO A 90 30.98 -15.54 28.16
N ALA A 91 30.21 -14.54 27.68
CA ALA A 91 30.44 -13.89 26.39
C ALA A 91 30.13 -12.38 26.49
N ALA A 92 31.18 -11.58 26.68
CA ALA A 92 31.15 -10.12 26.59
C ALA A 92 32.29 -9.71 25.65
N ASP A 93 31.97 -9.54 24.36
CA ASP A 93 32.82 -8.84 23.36
C ASP A 93 32.12 -8.59 22.01
N THR A 94 30.89 -9.07 21.80
CA THR A 94 30.14 -8.89 20.54
C THR A 94 29.40 -7.55 20.41
N ALA A 95 29.22 -6.79 21.49
CA ALA A 95 28.41 -5.57 21.48
C ALA A 95 29.17 -4.31 20.99
N GLU A 96 30.49 -4.26 21.16
CA GLU A 96 31.33 -3.13 20.72
C GLU A 96 31.69 -3.23 19.22
N LEU A 97 31.95 -4.45 18.72
CA LEU A 97 32.17 -4.72 17.30
C LEU A 97 30.92 -4.44 16.44
N ALA A 98 29.72 -4.69 16.98
CA ALA A 98 28.46 -4.42 16.29
C ALA A 98 28.22 -2.93 16.03
N LEU A 99 28.80 -2.01 16.82
CA LEU A 99 28.66 -0.57 16.58
C LEU A 99 29.60 -0.07 15.47
N ALA A 100 30.78 -0.69 15.31
CA ALA A 100 31.79 -0.28 14.33
C ALA A 100 31.48 -0.72 12.88
N GLU A 101 30.75 -1.83 12.68
CA GLU A 101 30.31 -2.30 11.34
C GLU A 101 28.99 -1.65 10.85
N LEU A 102 28.44 -0.66 11.57
CA LEU A 102 27.12 -0.06 11.31
C LEU A 102 27.14 1.42 10.86
N ASP A 103 28.33 1.98 10.62
CA ASP A 103 28.52 3.39 10.23
C ASP A 103 28.53 3.66 8.71
N ASP A 104 28.18 2.66 7.88
CA ASP A 104 27.98 2.86 6.44
C ASP A 104 26.51 3.21 6.12
N PRO A 105 26.22 4.33 5.43
CA PRO A 105 24.87 4.68 4.98
C PRO A 105 24.38 3.79 3.81
N ALA A 106 24.34 2.47 4.00
CA ALA A 106 23.70 1.52 3.07
C ALA A 106 22.18 1.42 3.32
N ILE A 107 21.50 2.56 3.29
CA ILE A 107 20.05 2.73 3.51
C ILE A 107 19.15 1.90 2.55
N PRO A 108 19.54 1.61 1.29
CA PRO A 108 18.72 0.78 0.39
C PRO A 108 18.61 -0.69 0.83
N ASP A 109 19.66 -1.22 1.48
CA ASP A 109 19.79 -2.66 1.74
C ASP A 109 18.89 -3.13 2.90
N ASP A 110 18.79 -2.33 3.96
CA ASP A 110 17.99 -2.64 5.15
C ASP A 110 16.48 -2.68 4.87
N ARG A 111 15.97 -1.83 3.97
CA ARG A 111 14.55 -1.85 3.58
C ARG A 111 14.22 -3.09 2.73
N LEU A 112 15.11 -3.46 1.80
CA LEU A 112 14.95 -4.67 1.00
C LEU A 112 15.01 -5.93 1.89
N ARG A 113 15.89 -5.95 2.89
CA ARG A 113 15.91 -6.98 3.95
C ARG A 113 14.56 -7.07 4.64
N LEU A 114 14.00 -5.93 5.09
CA LEU A 114 12.72 -5.89 5.78
C LEU A 114 11.56 -6.39 4.91
N ILE A 115 11.42 -5.89 3.68
CA ILE A 115 10.39 -6.34 2.73
C ILE A 115 10.53 -7.84 2.47
N SER A 116 11.75 -8.32 2.20
CA SER A 116 12.01 -9.73 1.93
C SER A 116 11.66 -10.60 3.13
N THR A 117 12.07 -10.24 4.35
CA THR A 117 11.73 -10.99 5.57
C THR A 117 10.22 -11.03 5.78
N CYS A 118 9.51 -9.92 5.55
CA CYS A 118 8.05 -9.90 5.60
C CYS A 118 7.41 -10.74 4.47
N CYS A 119 8.04 -10.85 3.31
CA CYS A 119 7.59 -11.68 2.18
C CYS A 119 8.19 -13.10 2.17
N HIS A 120 8.53 -13.65 3.33
CA HIS A 120 9.11 -15.00 3.41
C HIS A 120 8.06 -16.10 3.12
N PRO A 121 8.34 -17.11 2.28
CA PRO A 121 7.38 -18.17 1.91
C PRO A 121 6.81 -18.98 3.09
N ALA A 122 7.50 -18.97 4.22
CA ALA A 122 7.00 -19.58 5.47
C ALA A 122 5.75 -18.87 6.02
N LEU A 123 5.48 -17.63 5.64
CA LEU A 123 4.29 -16.87 6.03
C LEU A 123 3.19 -17.06 4.98
N ALA A 124 1.93 -17.08 5.40
CA ALA A 124 0.82 -17.09 4.45
C ALA A 124 0.82 -15.78 3.62
N PRO A 125 0.48 -15.79 2.31
CA PRO A 125 0.57 -14.60 1.45
C PRO A 125 -0.15 -13.37 2.02
N GLN A 126 -1.35 -13.56 2.56
CA GLN A 126 -2.11 -12.47 3.20
C GLN A 126 -1.38 -11.89 4.43
N ALA A 127 -0.63 -12.72 5.17
CA ALA A 127 0.15 -12.28 6.31
C ALA A 127 1.41 -11.54 5.87
N GLN A 128 2.06 -11.98 4.79
CA GLN A 128 3.21 -11.31 4.18
C GLN A 128 2.85 -9.87 3.80
N VAL A 129 1.75 -9.73 3.07
CA VAL A 129 1.28 -8.45 2.57
C VAL A 129 0.84 -7.52 3.70
N ALA A 130 0.05 -8.02 4.66
CA ALA A 130 -0.39 -7.24 5.82
C ALA A 130 0.79 -6.74 6.67
N LEU A 131 1.75 -7.62 6.95
CA LEU A 131 2.93 -7.29 7.74
C LEU A 131 3.78 -6.22 7.05
N THR A 132 3.95 -6.34 5.73
CA THR A 132 4.76 -5.38 4.96
C THR A 132 4.08 -4.01 4.88
N LEU A 133 2.76 -3.94 4.71
CA LEU A 133 2.04 -2.67 4.74
C LEU A 133 2.15 -1.99 6.12
N ARG A 134 1.98 -2.75 7.20
CA ARG A 134 2.10 -2.21 8.57
C ARG A 134 3.51 -1.74 8.90
N LEU A 135 4.51 -2.58 8.65
CA LEU A 135 5.87 -2.36 9.14
C LEU A 135 6.76 -1.59 8.17
N VAL A 136 6.66 -1.86 6.86
CA VAL A 136 7.47 -1.19 5.85
C VAL A 136 6.80 0.08 5.35
N CYS A 137 5.47 0.06 5.22
CA CYS A 137 4.77 1.19 4.63
C CYS A 137 4.22 2.16 5.67
N GLY A 138 4.31 1.82 6.97
CA GLY A 138 3.80 2.66 8.06
C GLY A 138 2.28 2.85 8.02
N VAL A 139 1.55 2.01 7.27
CA VAL A 139 0.10 2.05 7.14
C VAL A 139 -0.50 1.56 8.46
N THR A 140 -1.56 2.20 8.94
CA THR A 140 -2.19 1.82 10.22
C THR A 140 -2.92 0.48 10.09
N THR A 141 -3.09 -0.24 11.20
CA THR A 141 -3.80 -1.54 11.20
C THR A 141 -5.21 -1.41 10.64
N ALA A 142 -5.92 -0.32 10.96
CA ALA A 142 -7.25 -0.02 10.43
C ALA A 142 -7.26 0.18 8.91
N GLU A 143 -6.29 0.92 8.36
CA GLU A 143 -6.14 1.09 6.90
C GLU A 143 -5.80 -0.26 6.21
N VAL A 144 -4.91 -1.07 6.79
CA VAL A 144 -4.59 -2.40 6.25
C VAL A 144 -5.83 -3.32 6.30
N ALA A 145 -6.62 -3.27 7.37
CA ALA A 145 -7.83 -4.07 7.50
C ALA A 145 -8.85 -3.76 6.39
N ARG A 146 -9.06 -2.47 6.10
CA ARG A 146 -9.91 -2.00 4.99
C ARG A 146 -9.42 -2.48 3.64
N ALA A 147 -8.12 -2.39 3.37
CA ALA A 147 -7.53 -2.88 2.11
C ALA A 147 -7.72 -4.40 1.90
N PHE A 148 -7.85 -5.15 2.99
CA PHE A 148 -8.10 -6.60 2.97
C PHE A 148 -9.57 -6.99 3.12
N LEU A 149 -10.46 -6.02 3.30
CA LEU A 149 -11.90 -6.25 3.51
C LEU A 149 -12.16 -7.17 4.73
N VAL A 150 -11.43 -6.94 5.83
CA VAL A 150 -11.60 -7.64 7.12
C VAL A 150 -11.68 -6.66 8.29
N SER A 151 -12.09 -7.12 9.47
CA SER A 151 -12.11 -6.27 10.67
C SER A 151 -10.71 -5.91 11.17
N GLU A 152 -10.59 -4.78 11.87
CA GLU A 152 -9.32 -4.34 12.46
C GLU A 152 -8.75 -5.35 13.46
N SER A 153 -9.60 -5.98 14.28
CA SER A 153 -9.18 -7.01 15.24
C SER A 153 -8.66 -8.28 14.55
N THR A 154 -9.31 -8.70 13.46
CA THR A 154 -8.82 -9.82 12.63
C THR A 154 -7.46 -9.49 12.02
N MET A 155 -7.27 -8.24 11.56
CA MET A 155 -5.99 -7.80 11.00
C MET A 155 -4.88 -7.71 12.05
N ALA A 156 -5.16 -7.15 13.24
CA ALA A 156 -4.21 -7.09 14.34
C ALA A 156 -3.72 -8.49 14.74
N ALA A 157 -4.66 -9.43 14.94
CA ALA A 157 -4.32 -10.81 15.27
C ALA A 157 -3.50 -11.50 14.16
N ARG A 158 -3.76 -11.18 12.88
CA ARG A 158 -2.98 -11.68 11.74
C ARG A 158 -1.54 -11.18 11.79
N ILE A 159 -1.33 -9.88 12.02
CA ILE A 159 0.00 -9.25 12.11
C ILE A 159 0.80 -9.85 13.27
N THR A 160 0.22 -9.96 14.47
CA THR A 160 0.89 -10.55 15.64
C THR A 160 1.31 -12.01 15.38
N ARG A 161 0.42 -12.83 14.79
CA ARG A 161 0.77 -14.22 14.44
C ARG A 161 1.89 -14.29 13.40
N ALA A 162 1.93 -13.37 12.44
CA ALA A 162 2.98 -13.31 11.44
C ALA A 162 4.36 -13.02 12.05
N LYS A 163 4.45 -12.01 12.93
CA LYS A 163 5.67 -11.67 13.66
C LYS A 163 6.16 -12.82 14.54
N LYS A 164 5.26 -13.45 15.30
CA LYS A 164 5.58 -14.64 16.10
C LYS A 164 6.12 -15.78 15.22
N LYS A 165 5.55 -15.99 14.03
CA LYS A 165 6.02 -17.01 13.10
C LYS A 165 7.41 -16.70 12.54
N ILE A 166 7.74 -15.44 12.28
CA ILE A 166 9.10 -15.02 11.89
C ILE A 166 10.11 -15.39 12.99
N ALA A 167 9.79 -15.05 14.24
CA ALA A 167 10.66 -15.34 15.38
C ALA A 167 10.83 -16.85 15.61
N VAL A 168 9.72 -17.60 15.63
CA VAL A 168 9.74 -19.07 15.86
C VAL A 168 10.44 -19.82 14.74
N ALA A 169 10.26 -19.41 13.49
CA ALA A 169 10.92 -20.05 12.34
C ALA A 169 12.36 -19.56 12.12
N ALA A 170 12.88 -18.68 12.99
CA ALA A 170 14.22 -18.08 12.91
C ALA A 170 14.55 -17.55 11.50
N ILE A 171 13.57 -16.88 10.87
CA ILE A 171 13.71 -16.42 9.49
C ILE A 171 14.85 -15.39 9.44
N PRO A 172 15.89 -15.60 8.60
CA PRO A 172 17.06 -14.75 8.62
C PRO A 172 16.72 -13.35 8.12
N TYR A 173 17.14 -12.34 8.89
CA TYR A 173 17.06 -10.93 8.48
C TYR A 173 18.23 -10.57 7.56
N ARG A 174 18.12 -10.96 6.29
CA ARG A 174 19.12 -10.71 5.26
C ARG A 174 18.49 -10.43 3.90
N VAL A 175 19.29 -9.89 3.00
CA VAL A 175 18.90 -9.74 1.60
C VAL A 175 18.72 -11.15 1.04
N PRO A 176 17.61 -11.42 0.35
CA PRO A 176 17.44 -12.70 -0.32
C PRO A 176 18.51 -12.81 -1.40
N SER A 177 19.05 -14.01 -1.59
CA SER A 177 19.84 -14.28 -2.78
C SER A 177 18.94 -14.18 -4.02
N VAL A 178 19.52 -13.93 -5.19
CA VAL A 178 18.77 -13.86 -6.47
C VAL A 178 17.92 -15.13 -6.71
N ARG A 179 18.36 -16.29 -6.21
CA ARG A 179 17.62 -17.56 -6.32
C ARG A 179 16.40 -17.65 -5.41
N GLU A 180 16.37 -16.89 -4.32
CA GLU A 180 15.25 -16.85 -3.37
C GLU A 180 14.20 -15.80 -3.74
N LEU A 181 14.55 -14.87 -4.63
CA LEU A 181 13.70 -13.75 -5.02
C LEU A 181 12.41 -14.20 -5.76
N PRO A 182 12.45 -15.13 -6.74
CA PRO A 182 11.25 -15.55 -7.47
C PRO A 182 10.11 -16.03 -6.57
N GLN A 183 10.42 -16.76 -5.50
CA GLN A 183 9.42 -17.28 -4.56
C GLN A 183 8.71 -16.18 -3.73
N ARG A 184 9.19 -14.94 -3.80
CA ARG A 184 8.69 -13.79 -3.03
C ARG A 184 8.05 -12.72 -3.91
N LEU A 185 8.26 -12.79 -5.23
CA LEU A 185 7.86 -11.73 -6.17
C LEU A 185 6.37 -11.44 -6.10
N ASP A 186 5.51 -12.46 -6.07
CA ASP A 186 4.06 -12.28 -6.01
C ASP A 186 3.63 -11.44 -4.80
N SER A 187 4.21 -11.74 -3.63
CA SER A 187 3.87 -11.03 -2.40
C SER A 187 4.47 -9.62 -2.35
N ILE A 188 5.68 -9.45 -2.89
CA ILE A 188 6.29 -8.13 -3.05
C ILE A 188 5.45 -7.25 -3.98
N CYS A 189 5.02 -7.79 -5.13
CA CYS A 189 4.15 -7.11 -6.08
C CYS A 189 2.80 -6.75 -5.44
N ALA A 190 2.21 -7.66 -4.67
CA ALA A 190 0.97 -7.40 -3.94
C ALA A 190 1.10 -6.26 -2.93
N VAL A 191 2.22 -6.20 -2.19
CA VAL A 191 2.51 -5.09 -1.27
C VAL A 191 2.64 -3.77 -2.02
N ILE A 192 3.47 -3.73 -3.07
CA ILE A 192 3.73 -2.51 -3.83
C ILE A 192 2.43 -2.00 -4.44
N HIS A 193 1.63 -2.90 -5.02
CA HIS A 193 0.31 -2.58 -5.56
C HIS A 193 -0.62 -2.00 -4.49
N LEU A 194 -0.78 -2.66 -3.33
CA LEU A 194 -1.68 -2.16 -2.28
C LEU A 194 -1.19 -0.85 -1.64
N LEU A 195 0.13 -0.66 -1.55
CA LEU A 195 0.71 0.61 -1.13
C LEU A 195 0.33 1.72 -2.12
N PHE A 196 0.49 1.45 -3.41
CA PHE A 196 0.07 2.37 -4.47
C PHE A 196 -1.43 2.65 -4.38
N THR A 197 -2.28 1.63 -4.32
CA THR A 197 -3.75 1.79 -4.21
C THR A 197 -4.14 2.66 -3.01
N THR A 198 -3.55 2.40 -1.84
CA THR A 198 -3.79 3.16 -0.60
C THR A 198 -3.31 4.61 -0.70
N GLY A 199 -2.21 4.84 -1.42
CA GLY A 199 -1.69 6.16 -1.70
C GLY A 199 -2.51 6.93 -2.73
N HIS A 200 -2.94 6.23 -3.78
CA HIS A 200 -3.70 6.76 -4.89
C HIS A 200 -5.05 7.26 -4.41
N THR A 201 -5.82 6.47 -3.68
CA THR A 201 -7.06 6.94 -3.04
C THR A 201 -6.98 6.63 -1.55
N ALA A 202 -6.80 7.68 -0.75
CA ALA A 202 -6.70 7.54 0.69
C ALA A 202 -8.03 7.01 1.26
N PRO A 203 -8.03 5.94 2.08
CA PRO A 203 -9.26 5.34 2.57
C PRO A 203 -10.02 6.23 3.56
N ALA A 204 -9.36 7.22 4.15
CA ALA A 204 -9.95 8.15 5.10
C ALA A 204 -9.19 9.48 5.12
N GLY A 205 -9.82 10.53 5.66
CA GLY A 205 -9.20 11.81 5.93
C GLY A 205 -9.56 12.90 4.92
N ALA A 206 -8.83 14.02 4.98
CA ALA A 206 -9.16 15.25 4.25
C ALA A 206 -8.56 15.33 2.84
N VAL A 207 -7.63 14.43 2.49
CA VAL A 207 -6.92 14.44 1.21
C VAL A 207 -7.31 13.23 0.38
N LEU A 208 -7.43 13.40 -0.94
CA LEU A 208 -7.71 12.28 -1.85
C LEU A 208 -6.46 11.42 -2.09
N VAL A 209 -5.32 12.06 -2.32
CA VAL A 209 -4.07 11.40 -2.70
C VAL A 209 -3.02 11.61 -1.61
N ARG A 210 -2.42 10.51 -1.13
CA ARG A 210 -1.23 10.53 -0.27
C ARG A 210 0.02 10.36 -1.13
N ALA A 211 0.49 11.49 -1.68
CA ALA A 211 1.64 11.53 -2.60
C ALA A 211 2.86 10.77 -2.06
N ASP A 212 3.10 10.83 -0.75
CA ASP A 212 4.24 10.17 -0.12
C ASP A 212 4.18 8.64 -0.23
N LEU A 213 2.99 8.02 -0.20
CA LEU A 213 2.84 6.58 -0.41
C LEU A 213 2.98 6.21 -1.89
N VAL A 214 2.43 7.04 -2.77
CA VAL A 214 2.49 6.83 -4.21
C VAL A 214 3.94 6.88 -4.71
N ASP A 215 4.67 7.94 -4.35
CA ASP A 215 6.08 8.11 -4.74
C ASP A 215 6.94 6.95 -4.24
N ARG A 216 6.68 6.48 -3.02
CA ARG A 216 7.35 5.29 -2.46
C ARG A 216 7.04 4.01 -3.21
N SER A 217 5.78 3.80 -3.59
CA SER A 217 5.39 2.60 -4.34
C SER A 217 6.03 2.59 -5.73
N LEU A 218 6.10 3.73 -6.41
CA LEU A 218 6.78 3.87 -7.68
C LEU A 218 8.30 3.62 -7.54
N GLN A 219 8.93 4.16 -6.50
CA GLN A 219 10.34 3.89 -6.22
C GLN A 219 10.61 2.38 -6.02
N LEU A 220 9.76 1.71 -5.26
CA LEU A 220 9.86 0.25 -5.04
C LEU A 220 9.65 -0.54 -6.34
N ALA A 221 8.63 -0.18 -7.13
CA ALA A 221 8.35 -0.84 -8.40
C ALA A 221 9.55 -0.72 -9.38
N ARG A 222 10.16 0.47 -9.48
CA ARG A 222 11.35 0.70 -10.31
C ARG A 222 12.55 -0.10 -9.81
N MET A 223 12.77 -0.16 -8.49
CA MET A 223 13.85 -0.96 -7.90
C MET A 223 13.66 -2.45 -8.19
N MET A 224 12.44 -2.96 -8.07
CA MET A 224 12.13 -4.36 -8.39
C MET A 224 12.35 -4.67 -9.87
N HIS A 225 11.87 -3.80 -10.77
CA HIS A 225 12.08 -3.99 -12.22
C HIS A 225 13.57 -3.91 -12.59
N ALA A 226 14.38 -3.10 -11.91
CA ALA A 226 15.83 -3.09 -12.13
C ALA A 226 16.52 -4.39 -11.67
N LEU A 227 16.00 -5.04 -10.62
CA LEU A 227 16.54 -6.30 -10.10
C LEU A 227 16.12 -7.52 -10.94
N VAL A 228 14.91 -7.52 -11.49
CA VAL A 228 14.33 -8.62 -12.28
C VAL A 228 13.62 -8.10 -13.53
N PRO A 229 14.36 -7.55 -14.52
CA PRO A 229 13.77 -6.85 -15.68
C PRO A 229 13.02 -7.75 -16.67
N ASP A 230 13.23 -9.07 -16.58
CA ASP A 230 12.61 -10.08 -17.43
C ASP A 230 11.34 -10.70 -16.79
N ASP A 231 11.01 -10.33 -15.55
CA ASP A 231 9.81 -10.82 -14.89
C ASP A 231 8.56 -10.04 -15.36
N PRO A 232 7.55 -10.73 -15.94
CA PRO A 232 6.38 -10.07 -16.52
C PRO A 232 5.50 -9.39 -15.46
N SER A 233 5.34 -9.99 -14.28
CA SER A 233 4.49 -9.44 -13.21
C SER A 233 5.08 -8.17 -12.61
N VAL A 234 6.40 -8.13 -12.42
CA VAL A 234 7.10 -6.90 -11.98
C VAL A 234 7.02 -5.81 -13.05
N THR A 235 7.22 -6.18 -14.33
CA THR A 235 7.13 -5.25 -15.46
C THR A 235 5.72 -4.68 -15.60
N GLY A 236 4.70 -5.55 -15.56
CA GLY A 236 3.29 -5.18 -15.61
C GLY A 236 2.86 -4.31 -14.41
N LEU A 237 3.36 -4.59 -13.21
CA LEU A 237 3.07 -3.76 -12.04
C LEU A 237 3.67 -2.35 -12.16
N LEU A 238 4.92 -2.23 -12.62
CA LEU A 238 5.52 -0.92 -12.86
C LEU A 238 4.72 -0.15 -13.92
N ALA A 239 4.33 -0.82 -15.01
CA ALA A 239 3.49 -0.23 -16.04
C ALA A 239 2.15 0.29 -15.49
N LEU A 240 1.44 -0.55 -14.72
CA LEU A 240 0.18 -0.19 -14.06
C LEU A 240 0.32 1.06 -13.18
N ILE A 241 1.37 1.11 -12.37
CA ILE A 241 1.63 2.23 -11.47
C ILE A 241 1.91 3.50 -12.28
N LEU A 242 2.76 3.43 -13.30
CA LEU A 242 3.09 4.59 -14.14
C LEU A 242 1.86 5.17 -14.84
N LEU A 243 1.09 4.31 -15.50
CA LEU A 243 -0.12 4.68 -16.24
C LEU A 243 -1.18 5.30 -15.31
N THR A 244 -1.38 4.69 -14.15
CA THR A 244 -2.36 5.21 -13.18
C THR A 244 -1.89 6.51 -12.53
N ASP A 245 -0.59 6.62 -12.23
CA ASP A 245 -0.01 7.80 -11.58
C ASP A 245 0.16 9.00 -12.52
N ALA A 246 0.31 8.76 -13.83
CA ALA A 246 0.47 9.83 -14.82
C ALA A 246 -0.68 10.85 -14.78
N ARG A 247 -1.86 10.42 -14.31
CA ARG A 247 -3.07 11.24 -14.20
C ARG A 247 -3.18 12.00 -12.88
N ARG A 248 -2.26 11.77 -11.92
CA ARG A 248 -2.35 12.28 -10.54
C ARG A 248 -2.66 13.76 -10.48
N ALA A 249 -2.00 14.56 -11.31
CA ALA A 249 -2.15 16.02 -11.33
C ALA A 249 -3.55 16.48 -11.77
N ALA A 250 -4.34 15.64 -12.44
CA ALA A 250 -5.68 15.98 -12.93
C ALA A 250 -6.82 15.46 -12.03
N ARG A 251 -6.53 14.65 -11.01
CA ARG A 251 -7.55 13.97 -10.19
C ARG A 251 -8.29 14.88 -9.19
N VAL A 252 -7.68 16.01 -8.84
CA VAL A 252 -8.26 17.00 -7.93
C VAL A 252 -8.21 18.35 -8.63
N GLY A 253 -9.37 19.00 -8.75
CA GLY A 253 -9.46 20.34 -9.31
C GLY A 253 -8.81 21.40 -8.41
N ASP A 254 -8.59 22.59 -8.95
CA ASP A 254 -8.00 23.70 -8.18
C ASP A 254 -8.89 24.14 -7.00
N ASP A 255 -10.18 23.78 -7.04
CA ASP A 255 -11.17 23.93 -5.98
C ASP A 255 -11.14 22.81 -4.92
N GLY A 256 -10.21 21.86 -5.03
CA GLY A 256 -10.09 20.72 -4.12
C GLY A 256 -11.10 19.60 -4.36
N THR A 257 -11.92 19.69 -5.42
CA THR A 257 -12.96 18.69 -5.72
C THR A 257 -12.39 17.51 -6.50
N LEU A 258 -12.97 16.32 -6.28
CA LEU A 258 -12.64 15.12 -7.05
C LEU A 258 -13.05 15.29 -8.52
N ARG A 259 -12.14 14.98 -9.43
CA ARG A 259 -12.39 14.90 -10.88
C ARG A 259 -12.38 13.43 -11.32
N THR A 260 -13.55 12.92 -11.69
CA THR A 260 -13.70 11.61 -12.33
C THR A 260 -13.07 11.63 -13.72
N LEU A 261 -12.73 10.45 -14.26
CA LEU A 261 -11.87 10.34 -15.43
C LEU A 261 -12.41 11.08 -16.67
N GLU A 262 -13.74 11.16 -16.81
CA GLU A 262 -14.42 11.89 -17.88
C GLU A 262 -14.25 13.42 -17.81
N TYR A 263 -13.94 13.96 -16.63
CA TYR A 263 -13.75 15.40 -16.40
C TYR A 263 -12.30 15.79 -16.09
N GLN A 264 -11.35 14.86 -16.22
CA GLN A 264 -9.93 15.17 -16.04
C GLN A 264 -9.40 15.92 -17.25
N ASP A 265 -8.62 16.96 -16.97
CA ASP A 265 -7.84 17.66 -17.98
C ASP A 265 -6.64 16.79 -18.40
N ARG A 266 -6.69 16.26 -19.61
CA ARG A 266 -5.66 15.36 -20.16
C ARG A 266 -4.36 16.08 -20.51
N ASP A 267 -4.37 17.40 -20.69
CA ASP A 267 -3.15 18.19 -20.93
C ASP A 267 -2.26 18.24 -19.67
N ARG A 268 -2.84 17.96 -18.49
CA ARG A 268 -2.13 17.85 -17.21
C ARG A 268 -1.55 16.45 -16.96
N TRP A 269 -1.74 15.49 -17.87
CA TRP A 269 -1.22 14.14 -17.69
C TRP A 269 0.28 14.07 -18.01
N ASP A 270 1.01 13.22 -17.29
CA ASP A 270 2.43 13.00 -17.54
C ASP A 270 2.62 12.11 -18.80
N SER A 271 2.81 12.76 -19.94
CA SER A 271 3.01 12.09 -21.22
C SER A 271 4.24 11.18 -21.25
N ALA A 272 5.28 11.50 -20.46
CA ALA A 272 6.50 10.70 -20.41
C ALA A 272 6.26 9.40 -19.62
N ALA A 273 5.57 9.49 -18.48
CA ALA A 273 5.16 8.32 -17.72
C ALA A 273 4.18 7.42 -18.51
N ILE A 274 3.25 8.01 -19.26
CA ILE A 274 2.34 7.27 -20.15
C ILE A 274 3.13 6.51 -21.23
N ALA A 275 4.04 7.19 -21.93
CA ALA A 275 4.85 6.56 -22.98
C ALA A 275 5.71 5.42 -22.43
N GLU A 276 6.33 5.60 -21.25
CA GLU A 276 7.07 4.55 -20.56
C GLU A 276 6.16 3.37 -20.18
N GLY A 277 5.00 3.66 -19.58
CA GLY A 277 4.02 2.67 -19.16
C GLY A 277 3.54 1.80 -20.33
N ILE A 278 3.15 2.42 -21.45
CA ILE A 278 2.73 1.72 -22.68
C ILE A 278 3.84 0.82 -23.21
N ALA A 279 5.10 1.28 -23.22
CA ALA A 279 6.22 0.47 -23.67
C ALA A 279 6.43 -0.77 -22.77
N LEU A 280 6.24 -0.63 -21.46
CA LEU A 280 6.31 -1.74 -20.51
C LEU A 280 5.13 -2.72 -20.68
N VAL A 281 3.91 -2.21 -20.90
CA VAL A 281 2.74 -3.07 -21.23
C VAL A 281 3.05 -3.92 -22.44
N LYS A 282 3.53 -3.31 -23.54
CA LYS A 282 3.85 -4.05 -24.79
C LYS A 282 4.89 -5.15 -24.56
N ARG A 283 5.85 -4.94 -23.66
CA ARG A 283 6.85 -5.95 -23.27
C ARG A 283 6.25 -7.08 -22.43
N ALA A 284 5.35 -6.77 -21.51
CA ALA A 284 4.76 -7.73 -20.58
C ALA A 284 3.60 -8.54 -21.19
N LEU A 285 2.84 -7.95 -22.13
CA LEU A 285 1.59 -8.49 -22.70
C LEU A 285 1.64 -9.92 -23.27
N PRO A 286 2.77 -10.46 -23.76
CA PRO A 286 2.87 -11.88 -24.07
C PRO A 286 2.53 -12.81 -22.89
N HIS A 287 2.53 -12.28 -21.66
CA HIS A 287 2.14 -12.97 -20.43
C HIS A 287 0.89 -12.28 -19.87
N THR A 288 -0.23 -13.01 -19.74
CA THR A 288 -1.52 -12.45 -19.32
C THR A 288 -1.73 -12.51 -17.80
N ASP A 289 -0.71 -12.12 -17.03
CA ASP A 289 -0.86 -12.07 -15.58
C ASP A 289 -1.73 -10.88 -15.11
N ARG A 290 -2.13 -10.91 -13.83
CA ARG A 290 -3.02 -9.92 -13.22
C ARG A 290 -2.57 -8.47 -13.41
N TYR A 291 -1.29 -8.17 -13.26
CA TYR A 291 -0.79 -6.79 -13.29
C TYR A 291 -0.63 -6.32 -14.72
N THR A 292 -0.19 -7.22 -15.61
CA THR A 292 -0.10 -6.95 -17.03
C THR A 292 -1.47 -6.61 -17.63
N LEU A 293 -2.51 -7.38 -17.31
CA LEU A 293 -3.87 -7.10 -17.78
C LEU A 293 -4.45 -5.82 -17.18
N GLN A 294 -4.21 -5.55 -15.90
CA GLN A 294 -4.60 -4.29 -15.26
C GLN A 294 -3.88 -3.09 -15.90
N ALA A 295 -2.60 -3.23 -16.22
CA ALA A 295 -1.83 -2.20 -16.91
C ALA A 295 -2.33 -1.96 -18.33
N ALA A 296 -2.70 -3.02 -19.06
CA ALA A 296 -3.33 -2.89 -20.37
C ALA A 296 -4.65 -2.12 -20.31
N ILE A 297 -5.51 -2.41 -19.32
CA ILE A 297 -6.75 -1.63 -19.10
C ILE A 297 -6.44 -0.15 -18.83
N ALA A 298 -5.42 0.14 -18.00
CA ALA A 298 -4.99 1.50 -17.76
C ALA A 298 -4.48 2.17 -19.04
N ALA A 299 -3.71 1.46 -19.87
CA ALA A 299 -3.18 1.95 -21.14
C ALA A 299 -4.30 2.35 -22.12
N VAL A 300 -5.37 1.56 -22.25
CA VAL A 300 -6.51 1.92 -23.12
C VAL A 300 -7.11 3.27 -22.72
N HIS A 301 -7.21 3.54 -21.41
CA HIS A 301 -7.66 4.85 -20.94
C HIS A 301 -6.66 5.98 -21.25
N ASP A 302 -5.36 5.71 -21.14
CA ASP A 302 -4.29 6.71 -21.36
C ASP A 302 -4.05 7.03 -22.83
N GLU A 303 -4.26 6.07 -23.72
CA GLU A 303 -4.08 6.23 -25.17
C GLU A 303 -5.25 7.00 -25.81
N ALA A 304 -6.43 7.00 -25.19
CA ALA A 304 -7.59 7.71 -25.71
C ALA A 304 -7.37 9.25 -25.73
N PRO A 305 -7.59 9.96 -26.85
CA PRO A 305 -7.47 11.42 -26.87
C PRO A 305 -8.54 12.12 -26.04
N THR A 306 -9.74 11.55 -25.97
CA THR A 306 -10.86 12.06 -25.17
C THR A 306 -11.54 10.93 -24.40
N TRP A 307 -12.43 11.29 -23.47
CA TRP A 307 -13.28 10.29 -22.80
C TRP A 307 -14.12 9.48 -23.78
N ALA A 308 -14.73 10.14 -24.77
CA ALA A 308 -15.61 9.51 -25.74
C ALA A 308 -14.87 8.53 -26.67
N ASP A 309 -13.57 8.73 -26.88
CA ASP A 309 -12.71 7.87 -27.70
C ASP A 309 -12.17 6.65 -26.93
N THR A 310 -12.53 6.46 -25.65
CA THR A 310 -12.09 5.30 -24.86
C THR A 310 -12.70 4.02 -25.45
N ASP A 311 -11.86 3.05 -25.82
CA ASP A 311 -12.34 1.76 -26.32
C ASP A 311 -12.85 0.87 -25.17
N TRP A 312 -14.12 1.05 -24.83
CA TRP A 312 -14.79 0.24 -23.81
C TRP A 312 -14.91 -1.23 -24.17
N HIS A 313 -14.97 -1.57 -25.47
CA HIS A 313 -15.05 -2.97 -25.89
C HIS A 313 -13.73 -3.70 -25.63
N GLU A 314 -12.60 -3.04 -25.87
CA GLU A 314 -11.28 -3.56 -25.50
C GLU A 314 -11.15 -3.72 -23.98
N ILE A 315 -11.55 -2.70 -23.20
CA ILE A 315 -11.53 -2.77 -21.73
C ILE A 315 -12.35 -3.96 -21.21
N ILE A 316 -13.57 -4.16 -21.74
CA ILE A 316 -14.42 -5.31 -21.39
C ILE A 316 -13.71 -6.63 -21.73
N GLY A 317 -13.08 -6.71 -22.91
CA GLY A 317 -12.29 -7.87 -23.33
C GLY A 317 -11.14 -8.19 -22.36
N LEU A 318 -10.39 -7.17 -21.96
CA LEU A 318 -9.29 -7.29 -20.99
C LEU A 318 -9.79 -7.72 -19.60
N TYR A 319 -10.91 -7.20 -19.13
CA TYR A 319 -11.53 -7.66 -17.88
C TYR A 319 -11.96 -9.13 -17.95
N ARG A 320 -12.50 -9.59 -19.09
CA ARG A 320 -12.85 -11.02 -19.28
C ARG A 320 -11.61 -11.91 -19.21
N LEU A 321 -10.49 -11.47 -19.79
CA LEU A 321 -9.21 -12.17 -19.65
C LEU A 321 -8.75 -12.18 -18.18
N LEU A 322 -8.81 -11.04 -17.49
CA LEU A 322 -8.41 -10.93 -16.09
C LEU A 322 -9.24 -11.85 -15.18
N LEU A 323 -10.55 -11.91 -15.40
CA LEU A 323 -11.47 -12.74 -14.63
C LEU A 323 -11.28 -14.24 -14.88
N ARG A 324 -10.71 -14.64 -16.01
CA ARG A 324 -10.37 -16.03 -16.30
C ARG A 324 -9.21 -16.52 -15.43
N ASP A 325 -8.17 -15.70 -15.30
CA ASP A 325 -6.91 -16.09 -14.66
C ASP A 325 -6.83 -15.68 -13.19
N SER A 326 -7.54 -14.61 -12.78
CA SER A 326 -7.51 -14.05 -11.42
C SER A 326 -8.86 -13.45 -11.02
N PRO A 327 -9.91 -14.29 -10.85
CA PRO A 327 -11.23 -13.81 -10.46
C PRO A 327 -11.21 -13.14 -9.09
N SER A 328 -11.87 -11.99 -8.98
CA SER A 328 -12.10 -11.32 -7.70
C SER A 328 -13.40 -10.52 -7.72
N PRO A 329 -14.07 -10.32 -6.56
CA PRO A 329 -15.29 -9.49 -6.49
C PRO A 329 -15.08 -8.06 -7.02
N VAL A 330 -13.90 -7.48 -6.79
CA VAL A 330 -13.55 -6.15 -7.30
C VAL A 330 -13.38 -6.15 -8.82
N ALA A 331 -12.76 -7.19 -9.40
CA ALA A 331 -12.66 -7.31 -10.86
C ALA A 331 -14.04 -7.52 -11.52
N LEU A 332 -14.96 -8.25 -10.87
CA LEU A 332 -16.34 -8.42 -11.34
C LEU A 332 -17.10 -7.08 -11.33
N LEU A 333 -16.98 -6.32 -10.24
CA LEU A 333 -17.53 -4.97 -10.11
C LEU A 333 -17.00 -4.05 -11.23
N ASN A 334 -15.68 -4.01 -11.43
CA ASN A 334 -15.08 -3.15 -12.44
C ASN A 334 -15.46 -3.56 -13.88
N HIS A 335 -15.58 -4.86 -14.16
CA HIS A 335 -16.11 -5.36 -15.43
C HIS A 335 -17.56 -4.88 -15.66
N ALA A 336 -18.42 -4.98 -14.65
CA ALA A 336 -19.80 -4.51 -14.73
C ALA A 336 -19.87 -2.99 -14.99
N ILE A 337 -18.97 -2.22 -14.36
CA ILE A 337 -18.85 -0.78 -14.62
C ILE A 337 -18.46 -0.52 -16.08
N ALA A 338 -17.47 -1.23 -16.61
CA ALA A 338 -17.06 -1.08 -18.01
C ALA A 338 -18.20 -1.38 -19.00
N VAL A 339 -19.01 -2.41 -18.72
CA VAL A 339 -20.23 -2.73 -19.49
C VAL A 339 -21.23 -1.56 -19.46
N GLY A 340 -21.47 -0.97 -18.30
CA GLY A 340 -22.39 0.17 -18.18
C GLY A 340 -21.88 1.40 -18.94
N LEU A 341 -20.58 1.69 -18.83
CA LEU A 341 -19.93 2.80 -19.53
C LEU A 341 -19.84 2.60 -21.05
N ALA A 342 -19.92 1.35 -21.53
CA ALA A 342 -20.08 1.03 -22.95
C ALA A 342 -21.51 1.30 -23.49
N GLY A 343 -22.42 1.82 -22.66
CA GLY A 343 -23.79 2.16 -23.04
C GLY A 343 -24.83 1.10 -22.67
N GLU A 344 -24.50 0.13 -21.81
CA GLU A 344 -25.42 -0.91 -21.35
C GLU A 344 -25.73 -0.82 -19.83
N PRO A 345 -26.28 0.31 -19.32
CA PRO A 345 -26.48 0.52 -17.88
C PRO A 345 -27.43 -0.51 -17.23
N ALA A 346 -28.43 -1.01 -17.96
CA ALA A 346 -29.32 -2.07 -17.47
C ALA A 346 -28.58 -3.41 -17.29
N GLN A 347 -27.69 -3.76 -18.23
CA GLN A 347 -26.87 -4.97 -18.11
C GLN A 347 -25.86 -4.83 -16.97
N ALA A 348 -25.25 -3.64 -16.81
CA ALA A 348 -24.37 -3.36 -15.70
C ALA A 348 -25.06 -3.58 -14.35
N LEU A 349 -26.27 -3.06 -14.15
CA LEU A 349 -27.03 -3.30 -12.91
C LEU A 349 -27.29 -4.79 -12.66
N ALA A 350 -27.69 -5.54 -13.69
CA ALA A 350 -27.89 -6.98 -13.57
C ALA A 350 -26.62 -7.73 -13.18
N LEU A 351 -25.44 -7.25 -13.60
CA LEU A 351 -24.13 -7.79 -13.18
C LEU A 351 -23.75 -7.36 -11.76
N LEU A 352 -24.20 -6.19 -11.31
CA LEU A 352 -23.93 -5.67 -9.96
C LEU A 352 -24.86 -6.26 -8.89
N ASP A 353 -26.09 -6.66 -9.24
CA ASP A 353 -27.08 -7.20 -8.29
C ASP A 353 -26.56 -8.39 -7.47
N PRO A 354 -25.96 -9.44 -8.07
CA PRO A 354 -25.41 -10.56 -7.31
C PRO A 354 -24.29 -10.15 -6.36
N LEU A 355 -23.54 -9.10 -6.69
CA LEU A 355 -22.41 -8.61 -5.88
C LEU A 355 -22.88 -7.98 -4.56
N GLY A 356 -24.15 -7.57 -4.44
CA GLY A 356 -24.71 -7.09 -3.19
C GLY A 356 -24.76 -8.14 -2.09
N ALA A 357 -24.71 -9.43 -2.44
CA ALA A 357 -24.64 -10.54 -1.49
C ALA A 357 -23.20 -10.96 -1.14
N GLU A 358 -22.19 -10.40 -1.81
CA GLU A 358 -20.79 -10.78 -1.61
C GLU A 358 -20.23 -10.18 -0.32
N PRO A 359 -19.87 -11.01 0.70
CA PRO A 359 -19.43 -10.49 1.99
C PRO A 359 -18.18 -9.59 1.92
N ALA A 360 -17.32 -9.83 0.92
CA ALA A 360 -16.14 -9.02 0.68
C ALA A 360 -16.48 -7.58 0.26
N LEU A 361 -17.62 -7.36 -0.41
CA LEU A 361 -18.03 -6.05 -0.90
C LEU A 361 -19.00 -5.32 0.03
N ALA A 362 -19.41 -5.95 1.15
CA ALA A 362 -20.38 -5.40 2.09
C ALA A 362 -19.98 -4.03 2.66
N THR A 363 -18.68 -3.74 2.74
CA THR A 363 -18.14 -2.45 3.21
C THR A 363 -17.45 -1.65 2.09
N TYR A 364 -17.61 -2.07 0.83
CA TYR A 364 -16.94 -1.47 -0.31
C TYR A 364 -17.89 -0.50 -1.03
N GLY A 365 -17.91 0.76 -0.58
CA GLY A 365 -18.87 1.77 -1.03
C GLY A 365 -18.91 2.07 -2.54
N TYR A 366 -17.88 1.66 -3.30
CA TYR A 366 -17.89 1.79 -4.77
C TYR A 366 -18.92 0.91 -5.45
N LEU A 367 -19.34 -0.21 -4.83
CA LEU A 367 -20.45 -1.01 -5.36
C LEU A 367 -21.74 -0.18 -5.38
N ASP A 368 -22.08 0.43 -4.25
CA ASP A 368 -23.28 1.26 -4.11
C ASP A 368 -23.19 2.53 -4.97
N ALA A 369 -22.02 3.16 -5.06
CA ALA A 369 -21.82 4.31 -5.93
C ALA A 369 -22.02 3.98 -7.42
N ALA A 370 -21.51 2.83 -7.88
CA ALA A 370 -21.70 2.37 -9.26
C ALA A 370 -23.17 2.04 -9.54
N ARG A 371 -23.85 1.34 -8.62
CA ARG A 371 -25.29 1.08 -8.72
C ARG A 371 -26.08 2.38 -8.82
N ALA A 372 -25.78 3.35 -7.95
CA ALA A 372 -26.46 4.63 -7.92
C ALA A 372 -26.32 5.40 -9.25
N ALA A 373 -25.12 5.40 -9.84
CA ALA A 373 -24.87 6.02 -11.14
C ALA A 373 -25.73 5.40 -12.25
N PHE A 374 -25.72 4.06 -12.39
CA PHE A 374 -26.51 3.41 -13.45
C PHE A 374 -28.02 3.45 -13.20
N LEU A 375 -28.47 3.48 -11.95
CA LEU A 375 -29.88 3.73 -11.62
C LEU A 375 -30.31 5.13 -12.04
N ALA A 376 -29.46 6.14 -11.81
CA ALA A 376 -29.73 7.50 -12.26
C ALA A 376 -29.79 7.60 -13.80
N ASP A 377 -28.87 6.94 -14.51
CA ASP A 377 -28.86 6.90 -15.99
C ASP A 377 -30.15 6.28 -16.57
N LEU A 378 -30.77 5.36 -15.84
CA LEU A 378 -32.05 4.73 -16.20
C LEU A 378 -33.28 5.50 -15.70
N GLY A 379 -33.10 6.67 -15.07
CA GLY A 379 -34.19 7.48 -14.50
C GLY A 379 -34.83 6.89 -13.24
N ARG A 380 -34.20 5.92 -12.58
CA ARG A 380 -34.66 5.31 -11.31
C ARG A 380 -34.17 6.12 -10.12
N THR A 381 -34.64 7.37 -10.04
CA THR A 381 -34.10 8.39 -9.13
C THR A 381 -34.15 8.02 -7.65
N ASP A 382 -35.29 7.50 -7.15
CA ASP A 382 -35.42 7.15 -5.72
C ASP A 382 -34.44 6.05 -5.30
N GLU A 383 -34.23 5.07 -6.16
CA GLU A 383 -33.29 3.97 -5.92
C GLU A 383 -31.83 4.46 -6.02
N ALA A 384 -31.55 5.39 -6.95
CA ALA A 384 -30.25 6.02 -7.07
C ALA A 384 -29.90 6.85 -5.82
N ILE A 385 -30.87 7.59 -5.27
CA ILE A 385 -30.74 8.34 -4.02
C ILE A 385 -30.37 7.39 -2.87
N ALA A 386 -31.14 6.31 -2.68
CA ALA A 386 -30.88 5.35 -1.60
C ALA A 386 -29.49 4.69 -1.73
N ALA A 387 -29.06 4.36 -2.95
CA ALA A 387 -27.74 3.79 -3.20
C ALA A 387 -26.60 4.80 -2.91
N TYR A 388 -26.75 6.08 -3.32
CA TYR A 388 -25.77 7.11 -2.97
C TYR A 388 -25.69 7.38 -1.45
N GLU A 389 -26.82 7.33 -0.75
CA GLU A 389 -26.85 7.43 0.71
C GLU A 389 -26.10 6.28 1.38
N SER A 390 -26.28 5.04 0.89
CA SER A 390 -25.50 3.88 1.36
C SER A 390 -24.00 4.07 1.12
N ALA A 391 -23.60 4.47 -0.11
CA ALA A 391 -22.20 4.74 -0.44
C ALA A 391 -21.57 5.80 0.49
N LEU A 392 -22.33 6.83 0.87
CA LEU A 392 -21.88 7.88 1.79
C LEU A 392 -21.62 7.39 3.22
N LEU A 393 -22.27 6.32 3.66
CA LEU A 393 -22.03 5.71 4.97
C LEU A 393 -20.73 4.89 4.98
N LEU A 394 -20.23 4.48 3.81
CA LEU A 394 -19.10 3.55 3.66
C LEU A 394 -17.77 4.22 3.32
N THR A 395 -17.74 5.54 3.09
CA THR A 395 -16.49 6.30 2.88
C THR A 395 -16.20 7.28 4.01
N ASP A 396 -14.96 7.22 4.52
CA ASP A 396 -14.39 8.15 5.50
C ASP A 396 -13.51 9.23 4.83
N ASN A 397 -13.39 9.22 3.49
CA ASN A 397 -12.63 10.21 2.76
C ASN A 397 -13.50 11.44 2.50
N ALA A 398 -13.10 12.61 3.04
CA ALA A 398 -13.89 13.84 2.94
C ALA A 398 -14.10 14.31 1.49
N VAL A 399 -13.12 14.07 0.61
CA VAL A 399 -13.17 14.46 -0.81
C VAL A 399 -14.15 13.57 -1.58
N GLU A 400 -14.12 12.26 -1.34
CA GLU A 400 -15.11 11.34 -1.93
C GLU A 400 -16.52 11.60 -1.39
N ARG A 401 -16.66 11.82 -0.08
CA ARG A 401 -17.95 12.19 0.53
C ARG A 401 -18.53 13.45 -0.09
N ALA A 402 -17.70 14.48 -0.33
CA ALA A 402 -18.13 15.70 -1.00
C ALA A 402 -18.61 15.42 -2.43
N HIS A 403 -17.88 14.58 -3.17
CA HIS A 403 -18.27 14.16 -4.52
C HIS A 403 -19.63 13.43 -4.54
N LEU A 404 -19.80 12.42 -3.69
CA LEU A 404 -21.05 11.65 -3.58
C LEU A 404 -22.23 12.52 -3.16
N ARG A 405 -22.04 13.46 -2.23
CA ARG A 405 -23.06 14.47 -1.87
C ARG A 405 -23.44 15.35 -3.06
N GLY A 406 -22.47 15.75 -3.87
CA GLY A 406 -22.71 16.51 -5.09
C GLY A 406 -23.62 15.76 -6.07
N LYS A 407 -23.36 14.45 -6.27
CA LYS A 407 -24.20 13.56 -7.08
C LYS A 407 -25.62 13.45 -6.52
N LEU A 408 -25.76 13.29 -5.19
CA LEU A 408 -27.06 13.22 -4.52
C LEU A 408 -27.88 14.52 -4.66
N VAL A 409 -27.23 15.68 -4.50
CA VAL A 409 -27.88 16.99 -4.67
C VAL A 409 -28.32 17.23 -6.11
N ALA A 410 -27.59 16.70 -7.10
CA ALA A 410 -27.96 16.82 -8.50
C ALA A 410 -29.22 16.01 -8.87
N LEU A 411 -29.52 14.93 -8.14
CA LEU A 411 -30.72 14.10 -8.36
C LEU A 411 -31.98 14.63 -7.68
N THR A 412 -31.83 15.51 -6.69
CA THR A 412 -32.95 16.08 -5.92
C THR A 412 -33.38 17.46 -6.43
N ARG A 413 -32.73 17.96 -7.49
CA ARG A 413 -33.08 19.17 -8.24
C ARG A 413 -33.86 18.80 -9.48
#